data_AF-A0A9P7HDI3-F1
#
_entry.id   AF-A0A9P7HDI3-F1
#
_cell.length_a   1.000
_cell.length_b   1.000
_cell.length_c   1.000
_cell.angle_alpha   90.00
_cell.angle_beta   90.00
_cell.angle_gamma   90.00
#
_symmetry.space_group_name_H-M   'P 1'
#
loop_
_entity.id
_entity.type
_entity.pdbx_description
1 polymer ?
#
loop_
_entity_poly.entity_id
_entity_poly.type
_entity_poly.pdbx_seq_one_letter_code
_entity_poly.pdbx_strand_id
1 'polypeptide(L)'
;MEAAFNAFDPDLYVATLHSRPEKPIDNTARPDEEPATQRGYHFEPLNLEERDPDISTIASQAAAPVDLFLQFLPEKIVEKWVQYTNEAADRYSRENHDFSRSWKPVNLAEVYLFIGIIIYIGLHREADLRSYWAANTFEKFLPDHPISRLMTRDRFFQLFRRVRIYNEAALDPTESHDPLNYQKVDEYSNFLQNEAISLWKPGLRVAVDECIIGYKGRSKITLTIPSKP
;
A
#
# COMPACT_ATOMS: atom_id res chain seq x y z
N MET A 1 -0.73 -22.02 25.40
CA MET A 1 -1.91 -21.39 24.78
C MET A 1 -1.45 -21.01 23.38
N GLU A 2 -1.75 -21.85 22.39
CA GLU A 2 -1.37 -21.58 20.99
C GLU A 2 -2.32 -20.55 20.42
N ALA A 3 -1.96 -19.27 20.59
CA ALA A 3 -2.51 -18.22 19.75
C ALA A 3 -1.74 -18.26 18.43
N ALA A 4 -2.44 -18.43 17.30
CA ALA A 4 -1.83 -18.04 16.04
C ALA A 4 -1.68 -16.52 16.08
N PHE A 5 -0.43 -16.07 16.13
CA PHE A 5 -0.15 -14.66 15.94
C PHE A 5 -0.56 -14.31 14.52
N ASN A 6 -1.50 -13.38 14.39
CA ASN A 6 -1.55 -12.60 13.19
C ASN A 6 -0.19 -11.91 13.08
N ALA A 7 0.58 -12.22 12.03
CA ALA A 7 1.92 -11.65 11.83
C ALA A 7 1.92 -10.11 11.73
N PHE A 8 0.73 -9.51 11.60
CA PHE A 8 0.53 -8.10 11.34
C PHE A 8 -0.03 -7.33 12.53
N ASP A 9 -0.77 -7.97 13.44
CA ASP A 9 -1.35 -7.32 14.63
C ASP A 9 -1.30 -8.27 15.86
N PRO A 10 -0.42 -8.01 16.85
CA PRO A 10 -0.29 -8.85 18.04
C PRO A 10 -1.48 -8.71 19.02
N ASP A 11 -2.33 -7.70 18.85
CA ASP A 11 -3.53 -7.47 19.65
C ASP A 11 -4.81 -8.03 18.99
N LEU A 12 -4.74 -8.36 17.69
CA LEU A 12 -5.83 -9.04 16.97
C LEU A 12 -5.67 -10.56 17.10
N TYR A 13 -6.03 -11.05 18.29
CA TYR A 13 -6.10 -12.47 18.56
C TYR A 13 -7.22 -13.11 17.72
N VAL A 14 -6.87 -13.68 16.58
CA VAL A 14 -7.69 -14.75 16.02
C VAL A 14 -7.52 -15.92 16.98
N ALA A 15 -8.53 -16.14 17.83
CA ALA A 15 -8.56 -17.30 18.70
C ALA A 15 -8.59 -18.55 17.80
N THR A 16 -7.42 -19.14 17.58
CA THR A 16 -7.32 -20.43 16.88
C THR A 16 -7.65 -21.61 17.78
N LEU A 17 -7.89 -21.34 19.06
CA LEU A 17 -8.48 -22.28 19.99
C LEU A 17 -9.79 -22.76 19.38
N HIS A 18 -9.89 -24.06 19.09
CA HIS A 18 -11.02 -24.68 18.40
C HIS A 18 -11.13 -24.31 16.92
N SER A 19 -10.01 -24.18 16.21
CA SER A 19 -10.01 -24.09 14.74
C SER A 19 -8.94 -24.98 14.12
N ARG A 20 -9.24 -25.59 12.97
CA ARG A 20 -8.29 -26.38 12.17
C ARG A 20 -8.42 -26.06 10.69
N PRO A 21 -7.30 -26.03 9.94
CA PRO A 21 -7.37 -25.97 8.47
C PRO A 21 -7.90 -27.30 7.92
N GLU A 22 -8.64 -27.26 6.82
CA GLU A 22 -9.24 -28.46 6.23
C GLU A 22 -8.19 -29.34 5.54
N LYS A 23 -7.14 -28.70 4.99
CA LYS A 23 -5.91 -29.33 4.51
C LYS A 23 -4.69 -28.62 5.10
N PRO A 24 -3.53 -29.28 5.21
CA PRO A 24 -2.30 -28.66 5.72
C PRO A 24 -1.83 -27.41 4.99
N ILE A 25 -2.32 -27.16 3.76
CA ILE A 25 -1.94 -26.02 2.93
C ILE A 25 -2.96 -24.88 2.98
N ASP A 26 -4.12 -25.07 3.61
CA ASP A 26 -5.19 -24.09 3.58
C ASP A 26 -4.85 -22.93 4.52
N ASN A 27 -5.03 -21.71 4.02
CA ASN A 27 -4.83 -20.47 4.78
C ASN A 27 -6.08 -20.04 5.59
N THR A 28 -7.18 -20.80 5.47
CA THR A 28 -8.41 -20.59 6.23
C THR A 28 -8.63 -21.77 7.16
N ALA A 29 -9.03 -21.48 8.39
CA ALA A 29 -9.36 -22.49 9.39
C ALA A 29 -10.86 -22.48 9.66
N ARG A 30 -11.46 -23.67 9.72
CA ARG A 30 -12.82 -23.87 10.21
C ARG A 30 -12.80 -24.14 11.71
N PRO A 31 -13.92 -24.00 12.43
CA PRO A 31 -14.03 -24.53 13.78
C PRO A 31 -13.58 -26.01 13.83
N ASP A 32 -12.81 -26.36 14.86
CA ASP A 32 -12.40 -27.73 15.21
C ASP A 32 -13.56 -28.45 15.91
N GLU A 33 -14.68 -28.42 15.21
CA GLU A 33 -15.89 -29.17 15.52
C GLU A 33 -16.07 -30.18 14.40
N GLU A 34 -16.57 -31.37 14.73
CA GLU A 34 -16.90 -32.34 13.70
C GLU A 34 -17.95 -31.74 12.74
N PRO A 35 -17.81 -31.94 11.42
CA PRO A 35 -18.80 -31.45 10.47
C PRO A 35 -20.18 -31.95 10.89
N ALA A 36 -21.16 -31.06 10.95
CA ALA A 36 -22.52 -31.45 11.26
C ALA A 36 -22.96 -32.56 10.29
N THR A 37 -23.28 -33.74 10.82
CA THR A 37 -23.69 -34.91 10.02
C THR A 37 -25.13 -34.79 9.51
N GLN A 38 -25.86 -33.80 10.03
CA GLN A 38 -27.22 -33.48 9.65
C GLN A 38 -27.34 -31.98 9.39
N ARG A 39 -28.09 -31.62 8.35
CA ARG A 39 -28.51 -30.23 8.15
C ARG A 39 -29.66 -29.93 9.10
N GLY A 40 -29.53 -28.85 9.88
CA GLY A 40 -30.68 -28.32 10.61
C GLY A 40 -31.77 -27.88 9.64
N TYR A 41 -33.04 -28.11 9.98
CA TYR A 41 -34.19 -27.56 9.26
C TYR A 41 -34.55 -26.14 9.73
N HIS A 42 -33.86 -25.66 10.78
CA HIS A 42 -34.06 -24.38 11.42
C HIS A 42 -32.75 -23.59 11.37
N PHE A 43 -32.83 -22.35 10.89
CA PHE A 43 -31.75 -21.40 10.94
C PHE A 43 -31.94 -20.53 12.18
N GLU A 44 -31.00 -20.58 13.11
CA GLU A 44 -30.92 -19.64 14.21
C GLU A 44 -29.94 -18.53 13.81
N PRO A 45 -30.42 -17.29 13.57
CA PRO A 45 -29.53 -16.19 13.24
C PRO A 45 -28.59 -15.90 14.41
N LEU A 46 -27.33 -15.64 14.12
CA LEU A 46 -26.38 -15.10 15.08
C LEU A 46 -26.92 -13.76 15.60
N ASN A 47 -27.26 -13.71 16.89
CA ASN A 47 -27.77 -12.49 17.50
C ASN A 47 -26.59 -11.58 17.86
N LEU A 48 -26.38 -10.54 17.06
CA LEU A 48 -25.31 -9.57 17.24
C LEU A 48 -25.89 -8.29 17.86
N GLU A 49 -25.21 -7.76 18.88
CA GLU A 49 -25.57 -6.45 19.43
C GLU A 49 -25.30 -5.35 18.40
N GLU A 50 -26.30 -4.51 18.12
CA GLU A 50 -26.13 -3.35 17.25
C GLU A 50 -25.07 -2.41 17.81
N ARG A 51 -24.05 -2.14 16.99
CA ARG A 51 -22.97 -1.21 17.29
C ARG A 51 -22.71 -0.31 16.10
N ASP A 52 -22.66 0.98 16.37
CA ASP A 52 -22.28 1.98 15.39
C ASP A 52 -20.78 1.89 15.08
N PRO A 53 -20.35 2.30 13.88
CA PRO A 53 -18.93 2.44 13.58
C PRO A 53 -18.29 3.47 14.51
N ASP A 54 -17.09 3.16 15.00
CA ASP A 54 -16.33 4.02 15.89
C ASP A 54 -15.08 4.51 15.15
N ILE A 55 -14.93 5.83 15.08
CA ILE A 55 -13.76 6.50 14.50
C ILE A 55 -12.93 7.00 15.68
N SER A 56 -11.65 6.64 15.70
CA SER A 56 -10.75 7.00 16.79
C SER A 56 -10.77 8.51 17.04
N THR A 57 -10.63 8.90 18.31
CA THR A 57 -10.62 10.32 18.70
C THR A 57 -9.51 11.09 17.97
N ILE A 58 -8.39 10.43 17.63
CA ILE A 58 -7.27 11.01 16.88
C ILE A 58 -7.70 11.39 15.46
N ALA A 59 -8.43 10.53 14.74
CA ALA A 59 -8.97 10.87 13.44
C ALA A 59 -10.01 12.00 13.54
N SER A 60 -10.80 12.05 14.62
CA SER A 60 -11.79 13.12 14.84
C SER A 60 -11.18 14.49 15.16
N GLN A 61 -9.90 14.53 15.56
CA GLN A 61 -9.18 15.75 15.93
C GLN A 61 -8.33 16.34 14.78
N ALA A 62 -8.29 15.69 13.62
CA ALA A 62 -7.57 16.21 12.46
C ALA A 62 -8.13 17.58 12.04
N ALA A 63 -7.27 18.60 11.99
CA ALA A 63 -7.66 19.97 11.69
C ALA A 63 -7.75 20.22 10.17
N ALA A 64 -7.01 19.45 9.38
CA ALA A 64 -7.00 19.50 7.92
C ALA A 64 -6.86 18.10 7.31
N PRO A 65 -7.28 17.88 6.04
CA PRO A 65 -7.14 16.59 5.35
C PRO A 65 -5.69 16.07 5.30
N VAL A 66 -4.71 16.96 5.30
CA VAL A 66 -3.28 16.60 5.33
C VAL A 66 -2.90 15.89 6.64
N ASP A 67 -3.54 16.22 7.75
CA ASP A 67 -3.24 15.60 9.05
C ASP A 67 -3.64 14.12 9.05
N LEU A 68 -4.77 13.79 8.42
CA LEU A 68 -5.20 12.40 8.21
C LEU A 68 -4.26 11.68 7.23
N PHE A 69 -3.86 12.34 6.14
CA PHE A 69 -2.92 11.76 5.18
C PHE A 69 -1.58 11.40 5.84
N LEU A 70 -1.06 12.26 6.69
CA LEU A 70 0.21 12.05 7.40
C LEU A 70 0.13 10.94 8.47
N GLN A 71 -1.06 10.54 8.92
CA GLN A 71 -1.21 9.33 9.75
C GLN A 71 -0.93 8.06 8.94
N PHE A 72 -1.42 8.00 7.70
CA PHE A 72 -1.14 6.88 6.79
C PHE A 72 0.23 6.95 6.10
N LEU A 73 0.89 8.11 6.13
CA LEU A 73 2.23 8.30 5.59
C LEU A 73 3.09 9.21 6.49
N PRO A 74 3.46 8.72 7.69
CA PRO A 74 4.20 9.52 8.65
C PRO A 74 5.68 9.68 8.24
N GLU A 75 6.32 10.73 8.75
CA GLU A 75 7.70 11.08 8.39
C GLU A 75 8.66 9.89 8.57
N LYS A 76 8.51 9.14 9.68
CA LYS A 76 9.32 7.93 9.97
C LYS A 76 9.32 6.89 8.83
N ILE A 77 8.21 6.74 8.11
CA ILE A 77 8.12 5.79 7.00
C ILE A 77 8.81 6.39 5.77
N VAL A 78 8.58 7.67 5.50
CA VAL A 78 9.18 8.36 4.36
C VAL A 78 10.70 8.53 4.53
N GLU A 79 11.20 8.70 5.75
CA GLU A 79 12.62 8.70 6.07
C GLU A 79 13.29 7.37 5.68
N LYS A 80 12.63 6.24 5.91
CA LYS A 80 13.11 4.94 5.42
C LYS A 80 13.14 4.92 3.90
N TRP A 81 12.12 5.44 3.22
CA TRP A 81 12.10 5.49 1.75
C TRP A 81 13.22 6.36 1.19
N VAL A 82 13.53 7.49 1.85
CA VAL A 82 14.69 8.33 1.53
C VAL A 82 15.98 7.53 1.65
N GLN A 83 16.17 6.82 2.76
CA GLN A 83 17.33 5.98 2.99
C GLN A 83 17.45 4.90 1.90
N TYR A 84 16.41 4.10 1.69
CA TYR A 84 16.40 3.01 0.70
C TYR A 84 16.67 3.52 -0.72
N THR A 85 16.11 4.67 -1.08
CA THR A 85 16.29 5.28 -2.41
C THR A 85 17.73 5.75 -2.61
N ASN A 86 18.32 6.40 -1.61
CA ASN A 86 19.70 6.90 -1.69
C ASN A 86 20.71 5.75 -1.69
N GLU A 87 20.56 4.75 -0.83
CA GLU A 87 21.44 3.58 -0.80
C GLU A 87 21.41 2.80 -2.13
N ALA A 88 20.22 2.64 -2.74
CA ALA A 88 20.09 2.01 -4.03
C ALA A 88 20.77 2.82 -5.15
N ALA A 89 20.68 4.15 -5.10
CA ALA A 89 21.36 5.01 -6.04
C ALA A 89 22.89 4.93 -5.88
N ASP A 90 23.41 4.91 -4.66
CA ASP A 90 24.84 4.79 -4.37
C ASP A 90 25.41 3.44 -4.83
N ARG A 91 24.66 2.34 -4.67
CA ARG A 91 25.02 1.04 -5.27
C ARG A 91 25.12 1.14 -6.79
N TYR A 92 24.08 1.64 -7.45
CA TYR A 92 24.06 1.75 -8.90
C TYR A 92 25.14 2.68 -9.45
N SER A 93 25.50 3.74 -8.71
CA SER A 93 26.58 4.66 -9.03
C SER A 93 27.96 4.02 -9.00
N ARG A 94 28.19 3.05 -8.11
CA ARG A 94 29.45 2.31 -8.04
C ARG A 94 29.61 1.37 -9.24
N GLU A 95 28.51 0.87 -9.78
CA GLU A 95 28.48 -0.03 -10.93
C GLU A 95 28.46 0.72 -12.27
N ASN A 96 27.96 1.96 -12.30
CA ASN A 96 27.80 2.76 -13.51
C ASN A 96 28.27 4.22 -13.31
N HIS A 97 29.47 4.55 -13.77
CA HIS A 97 30.08 5.87 -13.58
C HIS A 97 29.30 7.04 -14.22
N ASP A 98 28.60 6.81 -15.34
CA ASP A 98 27.78 7.85 -15.99
C ASP A 98 26.55 8.23 -15.15
N PHE A 99 26.05 7.31 -14.32
CA PHE A 99 24.93 7.58 -13.42
C PHE A 99 25.31 8.55 -12.31
N SER A 100 26.51 8.36 -11.74
CA SER A 100 27.03 9.14 -10.60
C SER A 100 26.97 10.65 -10.81
N ARG A 101 27.20 11.11 -12.04
CA ARG A 101 27.29 12.55 -12.35
C ARG A 101 25.94 13.26 -12.41
N SER A 102 24.84 12.51 -12.51
CA SER A 102 23.49 13.08 -12.74
C SER A 102 22.53 12.91 -11.56
N TRP A 103 22.79 11.96 -10.67
CA TRP A 103 21.94 11.70 -9.52
C TRP A 103 22.27 12.64 -8.36
N LYS A 104 21.23 13.21 -7.76
CA LYS A 104 21.32 13.93 -6.48
C LYS A 104 20.54 13.13 -5.43
N PRO A 105 21.09 12.90 -4.23
CA PRO A 105 20.37 12.27 -3.14
C PRO A 105 19.04 12.96 -2.88
N VAL A 106 18.00 12.17 -2.60
CA VAL A 106 16.69 12.68 -2.21
C VAL A 106 16.67 13.00 -0.72
N ASN A 107 15.73 13.85 -0.29
CA ASN A 107 15.47 14.15 1.11
C ASN A 107 13.96 14.01 1.42
N LEU A 108 13.61 14.11 2.71
CA LEU A 108 12.24 13.93 3.20
C LEU A 108 11.23 14.84 2.48
N ALA A 109 11.52 16.15 2.40
CA ALA A 109 10.65 17.12 1.77
C ALA A 109 10.47 16.85 0.26
N GLU A 110 11.53 16.41 -0.42
CA GLU A 110 11.47 16.08 -1.84
C GLU A 110 10.62 14.84 -2.13
N VAL A 111 10.67 13.83 -1.26
CA VAL A 111 9.82 12.63 -1.39
C VAL A 111 8.36 12.96 -1.12
N TYR A 112 8.05 13.77 -0.10
CA TYR A 112 6.67 14.25 0.11
C TYR A 112 6.17 15.09 -1.07
N LEU A 113 6.99 15.98 -1.61
CA LEU A 113 6.64 16.76 -2.80
C LEU A 113 6.35 15.85 -3.99
N PHE A 114 7.19 14.83 -4.22
CA PHE A 114 6.97 13.85 -5.27
C PHE A 114 5.64 13.10 -5.12
N ILE A 115 5.29 12.68 -3.90
CA ILE A 115 4.01 12.02 -3.62
C ILE A 115 2.84 12.99 -3.83
N GLY A 116 2.96 14.25 -3.40
CA GLY A 116 1.98 15.30 -3.68
C GLY A 116 1.77 15.52 -5.17
N ILE A 117 2.83 15.46 -5.97
CA ILE A 117 2.75 15.54 -7.44
C ILE A 117 2.04 14.30 -8.02
N ILE A 118 2.28 13.09 -7.52
CA ILE A 118 1.56 11.88 -7.95
C ILE A 118 0.06 12.02 -7.68
N ILE A 119 -0.32 12.50 -6.50
CA ILE A 119 -1.73 12.76 -6.14
C ILE A 119 -2.33 13.80 -7.10
N TYR A 120 -1.62 14.90 -7.36
CA TYR A 120 -2.05 15.94 -8.29
C TYR A 120 -2.31 15.39 -9.70
N ILE A 121 -1.40 14.56 -10.23
CA ILE A 121 -1.53 13.89 -11.55
C ILE A 121 -2.74 12.95 -11.58
N GLY A 122 -3.04 12.27 -10.47
CA GLY A 122 -4.23 11.42 -10.35
C GLY A 122 -5.55 12.23 -10.46
N LEU A 123 -5.53 13.47 -9.97
CA LEU A 123 -6.69 14.38 -9.97
C LEU A 123 -6.83 15.17 -11.29
N HIS A 124 -5.73 15.56 -11.92
CA HIS A 124 -5.72 16.42 -13.12
C HIS A 124 -5.24 15.66 -14.35
N ARG A 125 -6.07 14.80 -14.92
CA ARG A 125 -5.62 13.88 -15.98
C ARG A 125 -5.24 14.59 -17.29
N GLU A 126 -3.97 14.46 -17.65
CA GLU A 126 -3.43 14.80 -18.98
C GLU A 126 -3.24 13.57 -19.89
N ALA A 127 -3.03 13.81 -21.18
CA ALA A 127 -2.81 12.75 -22.17
C ALA A 127 -1.53 11.92 -21.92
N ASP A 128 -0.49 12.57 -21.40
CA ASP A 128 0.78 11.93 -21.04
C ASP A 128 1.48 12.66 -19.89
N LEU A 129 2.40 11.97 -19.21
CA LEU A 129 3.11 12.51 -18.04
C LEU A 129 4.00 13.72 -18.36
N ARG A 130 4.46 13.92 -19.60
CA ARG A 130 5.32 15.06 -19.96
C ARG A 130 4.50 16.33 -20.17
N SER A 131 3.22 16.19 -20.52
CA SER A 131 2.31 17.32 -20.75
C SER A 131 2.17 18.24 -19.53
N TYR A 132 2.31 17.73 -18.31
CA TYR A 132 2.30 18.53 -17.07
C TYR A 132 3.43 19.57 -16.96
N TRP A 133 4.51 19.41 -17.74
CA TRP A 133 5.64 20.34 -17.79
C TRP A 133 5.77 21.03 -19.16
N ALA A 134 4.78 20.89 -20.02
CA ALA A 134 4.78 21.56 -21.31
C ALA A 134 4.54 23.08 -21.11
N ALA A 135 5.31 23.89 -21.83
CA ALA A 135 5.12 25.33 -21.80
C ALA A 135 3.79 25.69 -22.47
N ASN A 136 2.98 26.53 -21.82
CA ASN A 136 1.82 27.13 -22.45
C ASN A 136 2.32 28.11 -23.53
N THR A 137 2.12 27.75 -24.80
CA THR A 137 2.40 28.61 -25.94
C THR A 137 1.09 29.10 -26.55
N PHE A 138 1.12 30.27 -27.20
CA PHE A 138 -0.03 30.86 -27.89
C PHE A 138 -0.70 29.92 -28.91
N GLU A 139 0.03 28.92 -29.42
CA GLU A 139 -0.48 27.94 -30.39
C GLU A 139 -1.16 26.73 -29.74
N LYS A 140 -0.81 26.38 -28.49
CA LYS A 140 -1.20 25.11 -27.87
C LYS A 140 -2.18 25.24 -26.70
N PHE A 141 -2.40 26.45 -26.17
CA PHE A 141 -3.34 26.75 -25.08
C PHE A 141 -3.35 25.67 -23.99
N LEU A 142 -2.16 25.29 -23.51
CA LEU A 142 -2.01 24.17 -22.58
C LEU A 142 -2.35 24.61 -21.14
N PRO A 143 -2.90 23.70 -20.31
CA PRO A 143 -3.13 23.97 -18.91
C PRO A 143 -1.83 24.35 -18.19
N ASP A 144 -1.89 25.39 -17.35
CA ASP A 144 -0.78 25.78 -16.49
C ASP A 144 -0.82 24.95 -15.20
N HIS A 145 0.05 23.95 -15.09
CA HIS A 145 0.13 23.11 -13.90
C HIS A 145 1.13 23.67 -12.89
N PRO A 146 0.71 23.93 -11.62
CA PRO A 146 1.60 24.50 -10.60
C PRO A 146 2.76 23.58 -10.23
N ILE A 147 2.61 22.25 -10.42
CA ILE A 147 3.67 21.27 -10.13
C ILE A 147 4.95 21.51 -10.94
N SER A 148 4.83 22.13 -12.13
CA SER A 148 5.97 22.48 -12.98
C SER A 148 6.95 23.46 -12.31
N ARG A 149 6.46 24.27 -11.37
CA ARG A 149 7.25 25.23 -10.58
C ARG A 149 7.90 24.60 -9.35
N LEU A 150 7.37 23.46 -8.89
CA LEU A 150 7.82 22.81 -7.65
C LEU A 150 8.92 21.78 -7.90
N MET A 151 8.82 21.03 -9.00
CA MET A 151 9.81 20.01 -9.37
C MET A 151 9.99 20.03 -10.89
N THR A 152 11.22 19.94 -11.37
CA THR A 152 11.47 19.86 -12.82
C THR A 152 11.00 18.52 -13.38
N ARG A 153 10.62 18.51 -14.67
CA ARG A 153 10.22 17.30 -15.39
C ARG A 153 11.24 16.17 -15.22
N ASP A 154 12.52 16.49 -15.46
CA ASP A 154 13.58 15.48 -15.45
C ASP A 154 13.82 14.93 -14.04
N ARG A 155 13.70 15.78 -13.00
CA ARG A 155 13.78 15.33 -11.60
C ARG A 155 12.59 14.44 -11.24
N PHE A 156 11.37 14.79 -11.66
CA PHE A 156 10.20 13.95 -11.45
C PHE A 156 10.38 12.55 -12.06
N PHE A 157 10.81 12.45 -13.33
CA PHE A 157 11.04 11.15 -13.96
C PHE A 157 12.20 10.36 -13.34
N GLN A 158 13.22 11.04 -12.81
CA GLN A 158 14.27 10.40 -12.02
C GLN A 158 13.69 9.74 -10.76
N LEU A 159 12.88 10.46 -9.99
CA LEU A 159 12.24 9.95 -8.78
C LEU A 159 11.20 8.87 -9.11
N PHE A 160 10.36 9.09 -10.11
CA PHE A 160 9.34 8.14 -10.57
C PHE A 160 9.92 6.76 -10.92
N ARG A 161 11.16 6.74 -11.43
CA ARG A 161 11.86 5.48 -11.74
C ARG A 161 12.58 4.86 -10.53
N ARG A 162 13.02 5.67 -9.57
CA ARG A 162 14.06 5.27 -8.60
C ARG A 162 13.63 5.26 -7.15
N VAL A 163 12.54 5.92 -6.77
CA VAL A 163 12.01 5.85 -5.40
C VAL A 163 11.82 4.38 -5.01
N ARG A 164 12.23 4.05 -3.80
CA ARG A 164 12.12 2.72 -3.19
C ARG A 164 11.38 2.83 -1.87
N ILE A 165 10.44 1.93 -1.66
CA ILE A 165 9.65 1.84 -0.42
C ILE A 165 10.02 0.60 0.41
N TYR A 166 11.12 -0.07 0.06
CA TYR A 166 11.60 -1.29 0.68
C TYR A 166 13.13 -1.30 0.76
N ASN A 167 13.65 -2.02 1.75
CA ASN A 167 15.08 -2.28 1.87
C ASN A 167 15.50 -3.43 0.94
N GLU A 168 16.23 -3.11 -0.12
CA GLU A 168 16.72 -4.11 -1.08
C GLU A 168 17.74 -5.10 -0.47
N ALA A 169 18.50 -4.68 0.55
CA ALA A 169 19.48 -5.55 1.21
C ALA A 169 18.82 -6.56 2.17
N ALA A 170 17.55 -6.33 2.55
CA ALA A 170 16.79 -7.21 3.42
C ALA A 170 15.92 -8.23 2.66
N LEU A 171 16.00 -8.26 1.32
CA LEU A 171 15.28 -9.23 0.52
C LEU A 171 15.92 -10.62 0.70
N ASP A 172 15.15 -11.59 1.20
CA ASP A 172 15.59 -12.98 1.31
C ASP A 172 15.22 -13.75 0.02
N PRO A 173 16.21 -14.21 -0.77
CA PRO A 173 15.98 -14.97 -1.99
C PRO A 173 15.65 -16.45 -1.75
N THR A 174 15.81 -16.95 -0.51
CA THR A 174 15.68 -18.35 -0.11
C THR A 174 14.42 -18.69 0.67
N GLU A 175 13.70 -17.70 1.21
CA GLU A 175 12.33 -17.89 1.67
C GLU A 175 11.49 -18.29 0.45
N SER A 176 11.17 -19.57 0.30
CA SER A 176 10.51 -20.13 -0.90
C SER A 176 9.13 -20.67 -0.57
N HIS A 177 8.30 -19.88 0.11
CA HIS A 177 6.88 -20.12 0.22
C HIS A 177 6.18 -19.04 -0.61
N ASP A 178 5.49 -19.40 -1.70
CA ASP A 178 4.72 -18.41 -2.47
C ASP A 178 3.54 -17.93 -1.61
N PRO A 179 3.65 -16.72 -1.03
CA PRO A 179 3.32 -15.44 -1.64
C PRO A 179 4.49 -14.42 -1.62
N LEU A 180 5.65 -14.80 -2.16
CA LEU A 180 6.91 -14.06 -2.06
C LEU A 180 7.00 -12.75 -2.88
N ASN A 181 5.93 -12.35 -3.56
CA ASN A 181 5.95 -11.20 -4.48
C ASN A 181 5.68 -9.85 -3.79
N TYR A 182 5.38 -9.86 -2.49
CA TYR A 182 5.00 -8.66 -1.75
C TYR A 182 6.09 -8.10 -0.83
N GLN A 183 7.25 -8.75 -0.65
CA GLN A 183 8.34 -8.26 0.22
C GLN A 183 8.73 -6.78 -0.04
N LYS A 184 8.57 -6.32 -1.29
CA LYS A 184 8.85 -4.93 -1.70
C LYS A 184 7.81 -3.90 -1.26
N VAL A 185 6.67 -4.35 -0.74
CA VAL A 185 5.54 -3.53 -0.32
C VAL A 185 5.03 -3.89 1.07
N ASP A 186 5.40 -5.06 1.62
CA ASP A 186 4.91 -5.59 2.90
C ASP A 186 5.09 -4.61 4.05
N GLU A 187 6.28 -4.00 4.19
CA GLU A 187 6.53 -3.05 5.28
C GLU A 187 5.46 -1.94 5.31
N TYR A 188 5.17 -1.33 4.15
CA TYR A 188 4.20 -0.26 4.06
C TYR A 188 2.76 -0.77 4.08
N SER A 189 2.49 -1.91 3.45
CA SER A 189 1.16 -2.55 3.45
C SER A 189 0.72 -2.91 4.88
N ASN A 190 1.61 -3.49 5.67
CA ASN A 190 1.34 -3.86 7.06
C ASN A 190 1.12 -2.60 7.91
N PHE A 191 1.94 -1.58 7.71
CA PHE A 191 1.73 -0.28 8.35
C PHE A 191 0.35 0.29 8.03
N LEU A 192 -0.05 0.33 6.76
CA LEU A 192 -1.36 0.84 6.34
C LEU A 192 -2.53 0.07 6.96
N GLN A 193 -2.44 -1.27 7.00
CA GLN A 193 -3.47 -2.11 7.60
C GLN A 193 -3.61 -1.83 9.10
N ASN A 194 -2.48 -1.73 9.82
CA ASN A 194 -2.47 -1.46 11.25
C ASN A 194 -3.01 -0.06 11.57
N GLU A 195 -2.60 0.97 10.82
CA GLU A 195 -3.15 2.31 10.97
C GLU A 195 -4.66 2.31 10.69
N ALA A 196 -5.13 1.67 9.61
CA ALA A 196 -6.54 1.59 9.28
C ALA A 196 -7.39 0.94 10.38
N ILE A 197 -6.94 -0.18 10.94
CA ILE A 197 -7.62 -0.90 12.04
C ILE A 197 -7.62 -0.05 13.33
N SER A 198 -6.54 0.68 13.59
CA SER A 198 -6.44 1.56 14.75
C SER A 198 -7.37 2.77 14.68
N LEU A 199 -7.63 3.29 13.48
CA LEU A 199 -8.40 4.51 13.27
C LEU A 199 -9.90 4.28 13.14
N TRP A 200 -10.31 3.09 12.67
CA TRP A 200 -11.71 2.82 12.41
C TRP A 200 -12.09 1.41 12.83
N LYS A 201 -13.06 1.33 13.75
CA LYS A 201 -13.74 0.08 14.10
C LYS A 201 -15.05 0.02 13.30
N PRO A 202 -15.20 -0.95 12.39
CA PRO A 202 -16.42 -1.07 11.60
C PRO A 202 -17.61 -1.41 12.50
N GLY A 203 -18.81 -0.97 12.14
CA GLY A 203 -20.06 -1.41 12.78
C GLY A 203 -20.46 -2.84 12.35
N LEU A 204 -21.75 -3.20 12.49
CA LEU A 204 -22.22 -4.54 12.10
C LEU A 204 -22.34 -4.78 10.59
N ARG A 205 -22.60 -3.73 9.82
CA ARG A 205 -22.92 -3.84 8.38
C ARG A 205 -21.65 -3.66 7.56
N VAL A 206 -20.94 -4.76 7.35
CA VAL A 206 -19.71 -4.80 6.53
C VAL A 206 -19.98 -5.54 5.24
N ALA A 207 -19.43 -5.05 4.13
CA ALA A 207 -19.40 -5.73 2.86
C ALA A 207 -17.96 -6.10 2.53
N VAL A 208 -17.75 -7.31 2.00
CA VAL A 208 -16.46 -7.80 1.53
C VAL A 208 -16.59 -8.03 0.03
N ASP A 209 -15.72 -7.38 -0.73
CA ASP A 209 -15.65 -7.51 -2.18
C ASP A 209 -14.19 -7.41 -2.63
N GLU A 210 -13.92 -7.86 -3.85
CA GLU A 210 -12.60 -7.86 -4.46
C GLU A 210 -12.31 -6.51 -5.15
N CYS A 211 -11.13 -5.94 -4.91
CA CYS A 211 -10.61 -4.82 -5.67
C CYS A 211 -9.53 -5.30 -6.65
N ILE A 212 -9.61 -4.89 -7.91
CA ILE A 212 -8.65 -5.26 -8.95
C ILE A 212 -7.94 -4.02 -9.45
N ILE A 213 -6.61 -4.05 -9.38
CA ILE A 213 -5.74 -3.02 -9.97
C ILE A 213 -5.19 -3.57 -11.28
N GLY A 214 -5.62 -2.98 -12.39
CA GLY A 214 -5.15 -3.37 -13.72
C GLY A 214 -3.63 -3.15 -13.87
N TYR A 215 -2.91 -4.21 -14.25
CA TYR A 215 -1.46 -4.16 -14.45
C TYR A 215 -1.06 -4.91 -15.72
N LYS A 216 -0.38 -4.21 -16.65
CA LYS A 216 0.08 -4.76 -17.93
C LYS A 216 1.56 -5.14 -17.95
N GLY A 217 2.27 -4.96 -16.84
CA GLY A 217 3.68 -5.31 -16.73
C GLY A 217 3.90 -6.80 -16.51
N ARG A 218 5.19 -7.21 -16.47
CA ARG A 218 5.56 -8.59 -16.14
C ARG A 218 5.43 -8.79 -14.63
N SER A 219 4.48 -9.60 -14.22
CA SER A 219 4.30 -10.02 -12.83
C SER A 219 3.81 -11.47 -12.80
N LYS A 220 4.29 -12.23 -11.81
CA LYS A 220 3.90 -13.63 -11.62
C LYS A 220 2.50 -13.78 -10.98
N ILE A 221 1.99 -12.71 -10.37
CA ILE A 221 0.71 -12.68 -9.66
C ILE A 221 -0.43 -12.05 -10.47
N THR A 222 -0.17 -11.55 -11.68
CA THR A 222 -1.23 -10.98 -12.52
C THR A 222 -2.15 -12.09 -13.01
N LEU A 223 -3.44 -11.97 -12.70
CA LEU A 223 -4.49 -12.84 -13.20
C LEU A 223 -5.29 -12.12 -14.29
N THR A 224 -5.72 -12.87 -15.32
CA THR A 224 -6.65 -12.36 -16.33
C THR A 224 -8.06 -12.75 -15.94
N ILE A 225 -8.92 -11.76 -15.70
CA ILE A 225 -10.33 -11.97 -15.32
C ILE A 225 -11.20 -11.43 -16.46
N PRO A 226 -11.75 -12.28 -17.35
CA PRO A 226 -12.42 -11.84 -18.58
C PRO A 226 -13.64 -10.93 -18.36
N SER A 227 -14.28 -11.03 -17.20
CA SER A 227 -15.49 -10.27 -16.85
C SER A 227 -15.21 -8.91 -16.22
N LYS A 228 -13.95 -8.55 -15.99
CA LYS A 228 -13.55 -7.30 -15.33
C LYS A 228 -12.95 -6.32 -16.34
N PRO A 229 -13.18 -5.00 -16.17
CA PRO A 229 -12.71 -3.96 -17.08
C PRO A 229 -11.18 -3.80 -17.07
#